data_AF-A0A7H2T9J3-F1
#
_entry.id   AF-A0A7H2T9J3-F1
#
_cell.length_a   1.000
_cell.length_b   1.000
_cell.length_c   1.000
_cell.angle_alpha   90.00
_cell.angle_beta   90.00
_cell.angle_gamma   90.00
#
_symmetry.space_group_name_H-M   'P 1'
#
loop_
_entity.id
_entity.type
_entity.pdbx_description
1 polymer ?
#
loop_
_entity_poly.entity_id
_entity_poly.type
_entity_poly.pdbx_seq_one_letter_code
_entity_poly.pdbx_strand_id
1 'polypeptide(L)'
;MQQFLALSVVAPNGTCIAQGVKTLEVRSWVPTELPLKDLLIVENLNFLINDGDEEEGIAVALVDVDSIHAWQNDEIEPACATGWSEGYFAWVLSNVRPVKQQLKAQAKRKIYQLALDFP
;
A
#
# COMPACT_ATOMS: atom_id res chain seq x y z
N MET A 1 8.79 -0.08 20.22
CA MET A 1 8.90 0.17 18.78
C MET A 1 9.10 -1.13 18.04
N GLN A 2 8.09 -1.53 17.28
CA GLN A 2 8.16 -2.66 16.36
C GLN A 2 8.55 -2.13 14.98
N GLN A 3 9.37 -2.90 14.25
CA GLN A 3 9.74 -2.57 12.88
C GLN A 3 8.78 -3.24 11.89
N PHE A 4 8.37 -2.48 10.89
CA PHE A 4 7.51 -2.93 9.80
C PHE A 4 8.16 -2.59 8.46
N LEU A 5 7.91 -3.42 7.46
CA LEU A 5 7.96 -2.95 6.08
C LEU A 5 6.69 -2.16 5.82
N ALA A 6 6.81 -1.03 5.15
CA ALA A 6 5.70 -0.13 4.87
C ALA A 6 5.64 0.25 3.39
N LEU A 7 4.43 0.57 2.93
CA LEU A 7 4.13 1.09 1.60
C LEU A 7 3.20 2.31 1.74
N SER A 8 3.60 3.42 1.12
CA SER A 8 2.79 4.64 1.09
C SER A 8 1.78 4.59 -0.05
N VAL A 9 0.52 4.91 0.25
CA VAL A 9 -0.62 4.87 -0.68
C VAL A 9 -1.37 6.20 -0.60
N VAL A 10 -1.66 6.81 -1.75
CA VAL A 10 -2.34 8.11 -1.80
C VAL A 10 -3.82 7.95 -1.45
N ALA A 11 -4.31 8.81 -0.57
CA ALA A 11 -5.69 8.87 -0.15
C ALA A 11 -6.64 9.04 -1.35
N PRO A 12 -7.82 8.37 -1.35
CA PRO A 12 -8.38 7.54 -0.28
C PRO A 12 -8.03 6.05 -0.39
N ASN A 13 -7.03 5.66 -1.20
CA ASN A 13 -6.82 4.25 -1.53
C ASN A 13 -6.35 3.41 -0.34
N GLY A 14 -5.60 3.97 0.61
CA GLY A 14 -5.20 3.26 1.83
C GLY A 14 -6.42 2.93 2.70
N THR A 15 -7.35 3.87 2.81
CA THR A 15 -8.65 3.67 3.47
C THR A 15 -9.49 2.62 2.72
N CYS A 16 -9.53 2.64 1.39
CA CYS A 16 -10.21 1.60 0.60
C CYS A 16 -9.60 0.21 0.82
N ILE A 17 -8.28 0.11 0.96
CA ILE A 17 -7.60 -1.15 1.32
C ILE A 17 -8.05 -1.59 2.71
N ALA A 18 -7.99 -0.70 3.71
CA ALA A 18 -8.40 -1.01 5.08
C ALA A 18 -9.87 -1.45 5.18
N GLN A 19 -10.75 -0.97 4.31
CA GLN A 19 -12.16 -1.38 4.26
C GLN A 19 -12.39 -2.68 3.46
N GLY A 20 -11.35 -3.24 2.83
CA GLY A 20 -11.47 -4.40 1.96
C GLY A 20 -12.15 -4.12 0.61
N VAL A 21 -12.33 -2.84 0.26
CA VAL A 21 -12.91 -2.41 -1.02
C VAL A 21 -11.86 -2.50 -2.13
N LYS A 22 -10.63 -2.05 -1.85
CA LYS A 22 -9.49 -2.15 -2.76
C LYS A 22 -8.70 -3.41 -2.42
N THR A 23 -8.78 -4.42 -3.28
CA THR A 23 -8.11 -5.72 -3.11
C THR A 23 -6.87 -5.86 -3.98
N LEU A 24 -6.66 -4.95 -4.94
CA LEU A 24 -5.48 -4.90 -5.78
C LEU A 24 -4.76 -3.56 -5.62
N GLU A 25 -3.46 -3.60 -5.32
CA GLU A 25 -2.60 -2.43 -5.38
C GLU A 25 -1.86 -2.35 -6.72
N VAL A 26 -1.93 -1.21 -7.41
CA VAL A 26 -1.40 -1.08 -8.77
C VAL A 26 -0.10 -0.30 -8.74
N ARG A 27 0.99 -0.89 -9.23
CA ARG A 27 2.32 -0.27 -9.25
C ARG A 27 3.02 -0.52 -10.59
N SER A 28 3.85 0.43 -11.01
CA SER A 28 4.74 0.30 -12.17
C SER A 28 6.00 -0.52 -11.89
N TRP A 29 6.07 -1.18 -10.73
CA TRP A 29 7.21 -1.94 -10.26
C TRP A 29 6.74 -3.07 -9.33
N VAL A 30 7.62 -4.05 -9.11
CA VAL A 30 7.39 -5.21 -8.25
C VAL A 30 8.48 -5.27 -7.18
N PRO A 31 8.19 -5.78 -5.97
CA PRO A 31 9.20 -5.98 -4.93
C PRO A 31 10.13 -7.12 -5.35
N THR A 32 11.28 -7.21 -4.69
CA THR A 32 12.29 -8.25 -4.96
C THR A 32 11.91 -9.61 -4.37
N GLU A 33 11.00 -9.63 -3.38
CA GLU A 33 10.62 -10.83 -2.64
C GLU A 33 9.09 -10.91 -2.50
N LEU A 34 8.56 -12.14 -2.51
CA LEU A 34 7.17 -12.48 -2.26
C LEU A 34 7.09 -13.83 -1.49
N PRO A 35 6.05 -14.04 -0.66
CA PRO A 35 5.01 -13.06 -0.30
C PRO A 35 5.55 -11.99 0.66
N LEU A 36 5.00 -10.77 0.59
CA LEU A 36 5.23 -9.78 1.65
C LEU A 36 4.19 -9.99 2.72
N LYS A 37 4.61 -10.27 3.96
CA LYS A 37 3.73 -10.46 5.10
C LYS A 37 3.79 -9.27 6.03
N ASP A 38 2.65 -8.92 6.62
CA ASP A 38 2.54 -7.81 7.57
C ASP A 38 3.04 -6.46 6.99
N LEU A 39 2.79 -6.21 5.71
CA LEU A 39 3.13 -4.94 5.05
C LEU A 39 2.19 -3.85 5.59
N LEU A 40 2.78 -2.81 6.18
CA LEU A 40 2.05 -1.68 6.72
C LEU A 40 1.67 -0.71 5.59
N ILE A 41 0.39 -0.43 5.45
CA ILE A 41 -0.11 0.61 4.55
C ILE A 41 -0.15 1.94 5.31
N VAL A 42 0.61 2.90 4.79
CA VAL A 42 0.59 4.28 5.26
C VAL A 42 -0.13 5.12 4.21
N GLU A 43 -1.24 5.76 4.61
CA GLU A 43 -1.99 6.64 3.73
C GLU A 43 -1.48 8.08 3.83
N ASN A 44 -1.22 8.70 2.68
CA ASN A 44 -0.72 10.07 2.57
C ASN A 44 -1.48 10.84 1.47
N LEU A 45 -1.28 12.15 1.33
CA LEU A 45 -2.12 12.97 0.45
C LEU A 45 -1.57 13.11 -0.96
N ASN A 46 -0.26 12.97 -1.15
CA ASN A 46 0.40 13.27 -2.42
C ASN A 46 1.24 12.10 -2.96
N PHE A 47 1.42 12.03 -4.29
CA PHE A 47 2.34 11.05 -4.87
C PHE A 47 3.78 11.42 -4.52
N LEU A 48 4.55 10.45 -4.01
CA LEU A 48 5.98 10.56 -3.75
C LEU A 48 6.75 10.11 -5.01
N ILE A 49 7.26 11.08 -5.78
CA ILE A 49 7.73 10.87 -7.16
C ILE A 49 9.26 10.88 -7.25
N ASN A 50 9.96 11.58 -6.36
CA ASN A 50 11.41 11.68 -6.34
C ASN A 50 12.00 10.78 -5.26
N ASP A 51 13.27 10.41 -5.42
CA ASP A 51 13.96 9.70 -4.37
C ASP A 51 14.16 10.61 -3.16
N GLY A 52 13.95 10.07 -1.96
CA GLY A 52 13.94 10.85 -0.72
C GLY A 52 12.66 11.68 -0.46
N ASP A 53 11.63 11.60 -1.31
CA ASP A 53 10.33 12.22 -1.01
C ASP A 53 9.72 11.58 0.23
N GLU A 54 9.29 12.41 1.17
CA GLU A 54 8.58 12.01 2.37
C GLU A 54 7.40 12.95 2.67
N GLU A 55 6.36 12.43 3.32
CA GLU A 55 5.18 13.21 3.74
C GLU A 55 4.66 12.66 5.08
N GLU A 56 3.96 13.50 5.85
CA GLU A 56 3.14 13.00 6.96
C GLU A 56 2.00 12.13 6.43
N GLY A 57 1.84 10.95 7.01
CA GLY A 57 0.75 10.04 6.71
C GLY A 57 0.17 9.39 7.97
N ILE A 58 -0.75 8.47 7.76
CA ILE A 58 -1.40 7.68 8.81
C ILE A 58 -1.30 6.19 8.49
N ALA A 59 -0.95 5.37 9.47
CA ALA A 59 -1.03 3.92 9.31
C ALA A 59 -2.50 3.49 9.32
N VAL A 60 -2.94 2.77 8.27
CA VAL A 60 -4.36 2.43 8.07
C VAL A 60 -4.63 0.92 8.07
N ALA A 61 -3.68 0.09 7.66
CA ALA A 61 -3.83 -1.36 7.66
C ALA A 61 -2.48 -2.07 7.68
N LEU A 62 -2.47 -3.30 8.21
CA LEU A 62 -1.48 -4.32 7.86
C LEU A 62 -2.11 -5.25 6.81
N VAL A 63 -1.37 -5.58 5.76
CA VAL A 63 -1.82 -6.47 4.69
C VAL A 63 -0.74 -7.49 4.34
N ASP A 64 -1.14 -8.55 3.68
CA ASP A 64 -0.23 -9.43 2.97
C ASP A 64 -0.29 -9.13 1.47
N VAL A 65 0.83 -9.30 0.77
CA VAL A 65 0.91 -9.33 -0.68
C VAL A 65 1.29 -10.74 -1.10
N ASP A 66 0.30 -11.51 -1.56
CA ASP A 66 0.48 -12.94 -1.83
C ASP A 66 1.09 -13.21 -3.21
N SER A 67 0.66 -12.46 -4.22
CA SER A 67 1.09 -12.63 -5.60
C SER A 67 1.04 -11.32 -6.36
N ILE A 68 1.75 -11.29 -7.49
CA ILE A 68 1.75 -10.17 -8.42
C ILE A 68 1.58 -10.71 -9.84
N HIS A 69 0.75 -10.04 -10.63
CA HIS A 69 0.59 -10.30 -12.05
C HIS A 69 0.50 -9.00 -12.85
N ALA A 70 0.60 -9.10 -14.17
CA ALA A 70 0.34 -7.95 -15.03
C ALA A 70 -1.09 -7.47 -14.81
N TRP A 71 -1.28 -6.17 -14.57
CA TRP A 71 -2.61 -5.62 -14.32
C TRP A 71 -3.49 -5.76 -15.56
N GLN A 72 -4.74 -6.20 -15.38
CA GLN A 72 -5.69 -6.40 -16.47
C GLN A 72 -6.75 -5.29 -16.53
N ASN A 73 -7.33 -5.08 -17.70
CA ASN A 73 -8.31 -3.99 -17.93
C ASN A 73 -9.67 -4.24 -17.24
N ASP A 74 -9.98 -5.48 -16.89
CA ASP A 74 -11.17 -5.84 -16.10
C ASP A 74 -10.93 -5.73 -14.58
N GLU A 75 -9.72 -5.38 -14.15
CA GLU A 75 -9.34 -5.23 -12.74
C GLU A 75 -9.35 -3.76 -12.26
N ILE A 76 -10.09 -2.89 -12.94
CA ILE A 76 -10.20 -1.46 -12.58
C ILE A 76 -10.93 -1.29 -11.24
N GLU A 77 -12.06 -1.97 -11.07
CA GLU A 77 -12.90 -1.90 -9.87
C GLU A 77 -12.18 -2.42 -8.61
N PRO A 78 -11.62 -3.65 -8.58
CA PRO A 78 -10.88 -4.15 -7.41
C PRO A 78 -9.62 -3.34 -7.10
N ALA A 79 -9.09 -2.60 -8.07
CA ALA A 79 -7.99 -1.66 -7.86
C ALA A 79 -8.45 -0.26 -7.40
N CYS A 80 -9.76 0.02 -7.34
CA CYS A 80 -10.31 1.37 -7.18
C CYS A 80 -9.64 2.39 -8.12
N ALA A 81 -9.28 1.96 -9.32
CA ALA A 81 -8.61 2.79 -10.31
C ALA A 81 -9.63 3.54 -11.17
N THR A 82 -9.20 4.64 -11.79
CA THR A 82 -10.01 5.38 -12.76
C THR A 82 -9.80 4.93 -14.20
N GLY A 83 -8.79 4.10 -14.46
CA GLY A 83 -8.51 3.54 -15.77
C GLY A 83 -7.28 2.65 -15.75
N TRP A 84 -7.19 1.75 -16.73
CA TRP A 84 -6.10 0.80 -16.90
C TRP A 84 -4.96 1.36 -17.77
N SER A 85 -3.73 0.90 -17.53
CA SER A 85 -2.55 1.22 -18.33
C SER A 85 -1.62 0.02 -18.46
N GLU A 86 -1.13 -0.23 -19.68
CA GLU A 86 -0.15 -1.28 -19.94
C GLU A 86 1.17 -1.03 -19.18
N GLY A 87 1.86 -2.12 -18.80
CA GLY A 87 3.14 -2.08 -18.08
C GLY A 87 3.03 -1.91 -16.57
N TYR A 88 1.81 -1.87 -16.02
CA TYR A 88 1.56 -1.87 -14.58
C TYR A 88 1.24 -3.28 -14.07
N PHE A 89 1.47 -3.47 -12.77
CA PHE A 89 1.29 -4.73 -12.08
C PHE A 89 0.23 -4.59 -11.00
N ALA A 90 -0.63 -5.62 -10.88
CA ALA A 90 -1.58 -5.77 -9.80
C ALA A 90 -0.95 -6.61 -8.69
N TRP A 91 -0.88 -6.04 -7.49
CA TRP A 91 -0.43 -6.70 -6.28
C TRP A 91 -1.66 -7.19 -5.53
N VAL A 92 -1.79 -8.51 -5.37
CA VAL A 92 -2.96 -9.12 -4.73
C VAL A 92 -2.86 -8.97 -3.22
N LEU A 93 -3.76 -8.16 -2.65
CA LEU A 93 -3.80 -7.89 -1.22
C LEU A 93 -4.69 -8.91 -0.52
N SER A 94 -4.20 -9.46 0.59
CA SER A 94 -4.95 -10.38 1.43
C SER A 94 -4.70 -10.12 2.92
N ASN A 95 -5.41 -10.83 3.78
CA ASN A 95 -5.24 -10.76 5.25
C ASN A 95 -5.22 -9.31 5.79
N VAL A 96 -6.14 -8.49 5.25
CA VAL A 96 -6.26 -7.08 5.61
C VAL A 96 -6.67 -6.95 7.07
N ARG A 97 -5.83 -6.28 7.85
CA ARG A 97 -6.01 -6.00 9.28
C ARG A 97 -6.01 -4.49 9.49
N PRO A 98 -7.20 -3.87 9.60
CA PRO A 98 -7.31 -2.42 9.74
C PRO A 98 -6.69 -1.94 11.06
N VAL A 99 -5.93 -0.85 10.98
CA VAL A 99 -5.40 -0.17 12.17
C VAL A 99 -6.51 0.71 12.72
N LYS A 100 -7.03 0.36 13.90
CA LYS A 100 -8.20 1.03 14.49
C LYS A 100 -7.90 2.42 15.06
N GLN A 101 -6.63 2.72 15.31
CA GLN A 101 -6.18 3.97 15.90
C GLN A 101 -5.49 4.83 14.84
N GLN A 102 -5.65 6.15 14.94
CA GLN A 102 -4.91 7.07 14.10
C GLN A 102 -3.45 7.14 14.57
N LEU A 103 -2.59 6.31 13.97
CA LEU A 103 -1.16 6.32 14.21
C LEU A 103 -0.49 7.14 13.12
N LYS A 104 0.11 8.28 13.50
CA LYS A 104 0.93 9.07 12.57
C LYS A 104 2.15 8.26 12.14
N ALA A 105 2.44 8.30 10.85
CA ALA A 105 3.53 7.56 10.23
C ALA A 105 4.19 8.40 9.14
N GLN A 106 5.51 8.29 8.99
CA GLN A 106 6.22 8.95 7.90
C GLN A 106 6.02 8.14 6.62
N ALA A 107 5.35 8.72 5.63
CA ALA A 107 5.20 8.14 4.31
C ALA A 107 6.49 8.39 3.50
N LYS A 108 7.01 7.34 2.86
CA LYS A 108 8.18 7.42 1.97
C LYS A 108 7.93 6.69 0.65
N ARG A 109 8.76 6.99 -0.35
CA ARG A 109 8.72 6.33 -1.66
C ARG A 109 9.16 4.85 -1.57
N LYS A 110 8.60 4.01 -2.45
CA LYS A 110 8.86 2.55 -2.53
C LYS A 110 8.46 1.83 -1.23
N ILE A 111 8.94 0.60 -1.05
CA ILE A 111 8.87 -0.07 0.25
C ILE A 111 10.02 0.44 1.12
N TYR A 112 9.73 0.71 2.39
CA TYR A 112 10.70 1.22 3.35
C TYR A 112 10.48 0.58 4.72
N GLN A 113 11.49 0.66 5.58
CA GLN A 113 11.36 0.28 6.99
C GLN A 113 10.78 1.45 7.79
N LEU A 114 9.83 1.15 8.66
CA LEU A 114 9.24 2.10 9.59
C LEU A 114 9.16 1.47 10.98
N ALA A 115 9.61 2.22 11.98
CA ALA A 115 9.41 1.86 13.38
C ALA A 115 8.16 2.56 13.90
N LEU A 116 7.20 1.79 14.43
CA LEU A 116 6.01 2.32 15.08
C LEU A 116 5.78 1.65 16.43
N ASP A 117 5.19 2.41 17.34
CA ASP A 117 4.64 1.89 18.58
C ASP A 117 3.16 1.55 18.36
N PHE A 118 2.90 0.29 18.03
CA PHE A 118 1.57 -0.27 18.17
C PHE A 118 1.32 -0.53 19.66
N PRO A 119 0.21 -0.04 20.24
CA PRO A 119 -0.12 -0.28 21.64
C PRO A 119 -0.55 -1.72 21.92
#